data_AF-A0AA39NFU9-F1
#
_entry.id   AF-A0AA39NFU9-F1
#
_cell.length_a   1.000
_cell.length_b   1.000
_cell.length_c   1.000
_cell.angle_alpha   90.00
_cell.angle_beta   90.00
_cell.angle_gamma   90.00
#
_symmetry.space_group_name_H-M   'P 1'
#
loop_
_entity.id
_entity.type
_entity.pdbx_description
1 polymer ?
#
loop_
_entity_poly.entity_id
_entity_poly.type
_entity_poly.pdbx_seq_one_letter_code
_entity_poly.pdbx_strand_id
1 'polypeptide(L)'
;MGAIASRPAVLTAWLLNRRYNVYPGIPATFSTDLLAWWNALQPGWHRSDTGPLPLNDYGGALDKALRKGGPNGIVTVLIALMWWGQGKLSAEEDALWRAMVADVKACVHALMPSSSV
;
A
#
# COMPACT_ATOMS: atom_id res chain seq x y z
N MET A 1 7.56 -14.31 5.67
CA MET A 1 8.57 -13.22 5.75
C MET A 1 7.88 -11.96 6.24
N GLY A 2 8.50 -11.17 7.13
CA GLY A 2 7.87 -9.98 7.71
C GLY A 2 7.69 -8.86 6.69
N ALA A 3 6.68 -7.98 6.89
CA ALA A 3 6.31 -6.91 5.97
C ALA A 3 7.45 -5.93 5.60
N ILE A 4 8.52 -5.86 6.39
CA ILE A 4 9.70 -5.03 6.06
C ILE A 4 10.49 -5.60 4.88
N ALA A 5 10.55 -6.93 4.73
CA ALA A 5 11.32 -7.60 3.69
C ALA A 5 10.71 -7.43 2.29
N SER A 6 9.39 -7.22 2.22
CA SER A 6 8.65 -7.09 0.95
C SER A 6 8.52 -5.64 0.47
N ARG A 7 8.97 -4.64 1.24
CA ARG A 7 8.81 -3.22 0.85
C ARG A 7 9.69 -2.90 -0.36
N PRO A 8 9.16 -2.23 -1.42
CA PRO A 8 9.96 -1.78 -2.54
C PRO A 8 11.25 -1.06 -2.12
N ALA A 9 12.40 -1.46 -2.66
CA ALA A 9 13.70 -0.92 -2.27
C ALA A 9 13.79 0.60 -2.45
N VAL A 10 13.17 1.13 -3.51
CA VAL A 10 13.09 2.57 -3.77
C VAL A 10 12.35 3.33 -2.66
N LEU A 11 11.30 2.74 -2.06
CA LEU A 11 10.61 3.33 -0.92
C LEU A 11 11.49 3.32 0.33
N THR A 12 12.22 2.22 0.56
CA THR A 12 13.18 2.15 1.68
C THR A 12 14.24 3.24 1.55
N ALA A 13 14.81 3.44 0.36
CA ALA A 13 15.80 4.48 0.12
C ALA A 13 15.19 5.89 0.28
N TRP A 14 14.00 6.13 -0.26
CA TRP A 14 13.32 7.42 -0.12
C TRP A 14 12.97 7.75 1.33
N LEU A 15 12.53 6.77 2.13
CA LEU A 15 12.17 6.98 3.54
C LEU A 15 13.33 7.49 4.42
N LEU A 16 14.58 7.31 3.98
CA LEU A 16 15.78 7.82 4.67
C LEU A 16 15.91 9.34 4.59
N ASN A 17 15.42 9.97 3.52
CA ASN A 17 15.57 11.41 3.28
C ASN A 17 14.24 12.16 3.11
N ARG A 18 13.16 11.44 2.78
CA ARG A 18 11.79 11.94 2.61
C ARG A 18 11.69 13.19 1.75
N ARG A 19 12.46 13.26 0.66
CA ARG A 19 12.36 14.36 -0.29
C ARG A 19 11.06 14.24 -1.10
N TYR A 20 10.00 14.91 -0.65
CA TYR A 20 8.68 14.87 -1.28
C TYR A 20 8.64 15.56 -2.65
N ASN A 21 9.56 16.49 -2.90
CA ASN A 21 9.67 17.26 -4.14
C ASN A 21 10.56 16.59 -5.20
N VAL A 22 11.09 15.39 -4.93
CA VAL A 22 11.97 14.66 -5.85
C VAL A 22 11.35 13.32 -6.17
N TYR A 23 11.04 13.10 -7.45
CA TYR A 23 10.62 11.79 -7.94
C TYR A 23 11.83 10.85 -7.95
N PRO A 24 11.79 9.70 -7.23
CA PRO A 24 12.96 8.84 -7.07
C PRO A 24 13.22 7.94 -8.30
N GLY A 25 12.29 7.87 -9.25
CA GLY A 25 12.31 6.87 -10.33
C GLY A 25 11.93 5.49 -9.79
N ILE A 26 10.81 4.93 -10.26
CA ILE A 26 10.37 3.58 -9.85
C ILE A 26 10.86 2.52 -10.87
N PRO A 27 11.36 1.36 -10.41
CA PRO A 27 11.75 0.25 -11.29
C PRO A 27 10.53 -0.46 -11.90
N ALA A 28 10.74 -1.28 -12.92
CA ALA A 28 9.67 -2.06 -13.56
C ALA A 28 8.97 -3.05 -12.59
N THR A 29 9.66 -3.52 -11.55
CA THR A 29 9.10 -4.43 -10.54
C THR A 29 8.27 -3.70 -9.47
N PHE A 30 8.23 -2.37 -9.50
CA PHE A 30 7.68 -1.58 -8.40
C PHE A 30 6.24 -1.91 -8.07
N SER A 31 5.39 -2.11 -9.07
CA SER A 31 3.98 -2.45 -8.90
C SER A 31 3.80 -3.79 -8.19
N THR A 32 4.53 -4.81 -8.64
CA THR A 32 4.53 -6.15 -8.04
C THR A 32 5.01 -6.11 -6.59
N ASP A 33 6.13 -5.43 -6.34
CA ASP A 33 6.70 -5.31 -4.99
C ASP A 33 5.75 -4.54 -4.05
N LEU A 34 5.11 -3.49 -4.56
CA LEU A 34 4.16 -2.68 -3.80
C LEU A 34 2.89 -3.47 -3.43
N LEU A 35 2.34 -4.26 -4.35
CA LEU A 35 1.19 -5.13 -4.08
C LEU A 35 1.53 -6.18 -3.03
N ALA A 36 2.66 -6.86 -3.19
CA ALA A 36 3.14 -7.86 -2.22
C ALA A 36 3.35 -7.24 -0.83
N TRP A 37 3.92 -6.04 -0.79
CA TRP A 37 4.10 -5.30 0.45
C TRP A 37 2.78 -4.92 1.10
N TRP A 38 1.84 -4.39 0.33
CA TRP A 38 0.53 -3.99 0.82
C TRP A 38 -0.24 -5.17 1.42
N ASN A 39 -0.25 -6.31 0.75
CA ASN A 39 -0.81 -7.55 1.29
C ASN A 39 -0.09 -7.97 2.60
N ALA A 40 1.24 -7.91 2.65
CA ALA A 40 2.00 -8.25 3.85
C ALA A 40 1.75 -7.32 5.05
N LEU A 41 1.35 -6.05 4.80
CA LEU A 41 0.97 -5.09 5.86
C LEU A 41 -0.39 -5.40 6.49
N GLN A 42 -1.24 -6.18 5.82
CA GLN A 42 -2.56 -6.51 6.35
C GLN A 42 -2.47 -7.48 7.54
N PRO A 43 -3.46 -7.48 8.44
CA PRO A 43 -3.59 -8.55 9.43
C PRO A 43 -3.84 -9.89 8.73
N GLY A 44 -3.43 -11.00 9.36
CA GLY A 44 -3.47 -12.33 8.72
C GLY A 44 -4.83 -12.74 8.16
N TRP A 45 -5.93 -12.33 8.80
CA TRP A 45 -7.29 -12.62 8.35
C TRP A 45 -7.71 -11.86 7.07
N HIS A 46 -7.01 -10.77 6.74
CA HIS A 46 -7.25 -9.93 5.56
C HIS A 46 -6.26 -10.22 4.44
N ARG A 47 -5.21 -11.02 4.68
CA ARG A 47 -4.21 -11.36 3.65
C ARG A 47 -4.78 -12.35 2.64
N SER A 48 -4.37 -12.18 1.39
CA SER A 48 -4.61 -13.17 0.34
C SER A 48 -3.37 -14.04 0.13
N ASP A 49 -3.58 -15.35 -0.01
CA ASP A 49 -2.52 -16.31 -0.35
C ASP A 49 -2.39 -16.53 -1.86
N THR A 50 -3.41 -16.14 -2.64
CA THR A 50 -3.51 -16.43 -4.07
C THR A 50 -3.58 -15.19 -4.95
N GLY A 51 -3.99 -14.05 -4.38
CA GLY A 51 -4.21 -12.80 -5.09
C GLY A 51 -3.16 -11.73 -4.78
N PRO A 52 -2.97 -10.76 -5.69
CA PRO A 52 -2.05 -9.65 -5.48
C PRO A 52 -2.56 -8.63 -4.45
N LEU A 53 -3.86 -8.67 -4.13
CA LEU A 53 -4.53 -7.78 -3.20
C LEU A 53 -5.06 -8.55 -1.98
N PRO A 54 -5.25 -7.85 -0.85
CA PRO A 54 -5.97 -8.38 0.30
C PRO A 54 -7.36 -8.93 -0.03
N LEU A 55 -7.91 -9.74 0.87
CA LEU A 55 -9.28 -10.22 0.78
C LEU A 55 -10.25 -9.04 0.93
N ASN A 56 -11.33 -9.00 0.16
CA ASN A 56 -12.30 -7.91 0.23
C ASN A 56 -13.24 -8.03 1.45
N ASP A 57 -12.67 -7.99 2.65
CA ASP A 57 -13.38 -8.02 3.94
C ASP A 57 -12.75 -6.98 4.88
N TYR A 58 -13.57 -6.03 5.36
CA TYR A 58 -13.11 -4.95 6.24
C TYR A 58 -13.80 -4.97 7.60
N GLY A 59 -14.44 -6.09 7.96
CA GLY A 59 -15.20 -6.23 9.22
C GLY A 59 -14.32 -6.41 10.47
N GLY A 60 -13.06 -6.79 10.30
CA GLY A 60 -12.12 -7.02 11.39
C GLY A 60 -11.28 -5.80 11.79
N ALA A 61 -10.65 -5.86 12.96
CA ALA A 61 -9.69 -4.84 13.39
C ALA A 61 -8.45 -4.87 12.49
N LEU A 62 -8.27 -3.84 11.67
CA LEU A 62 -7.08 -3.64 10.85
C LEU A 62 -5.82 -3.42 11.72
N ASP A 63 -4.65 -3.77 11.17
CA ASP A 63 -3.39 -3.74 11.91
C ASP A 63 -3.07 -2.32 12.42
N LYS A 64 -2.65 -2.23 13.69
CA LYS A 64 -2.17 -0.99 14.32
C LYS A 64 -0.97 -0.40 13.56
N ALA A 65 -0.22 -1.21 12.80
CA ALA A 65 0.87 -0.75 11.95
C ALA A 65 0.39 0.28 10.90
N LEU A 66 -0.80 0.10 10.31
CA LEU A 66 -1.38 1.05 9.35
C LEU A 66 -1.72 2.39 10.01
N ARG A 67 -2.02 2.40 11.31
CA ARG A 67 -2.30 3.60 12.12
C ARG A 67 -1.04 4.37 12.54
N LYS A 68 0.16 3.77 12.41
CA LYS A 68 1.41 4.45 12.79
C LYS A 68 1.88 5.32 11.63
N GLY A 69 2.11 6.61 11.88
CA GLY A 69 2.71 7.57 10.93
C GLY A 69 4.21 7.34 10.66
N GLY A 70 4.60 6.09 10.39
CA GLY A 70 5.99 5.66 10.25
C GLY A 70 6.28 4.96 8.91
N PRO A 71 7.45 4.31 8.77
CA PRO A 71 7.91 3.70 7.52
C PRO A 71 7.04 2.56 6.96
N ASN A 72 6.06 2.08 7.75
CA ASN A 72 5.08 1.05 7.39
C ASN A 72 3.65 1.61 7.41
N GLY A 73 3.50 2.92 7.51
CA GLY A 73 2.23 3.60 7.67
C GLY A 73 1.51 3.85 6.35
N ILE A 74 0.21 4.09 6.45
CA ILE A 74 -0.67 4.36 5.30
C ILE A 74 -0.17 5.50 4.41
N VAL A 75 0.50 6.52 4.97
CA VAL A 75 1.06 7.65 4.21
C VAL A 75 2.13 7.19 3.22
N THR A 76 2.99 6.24 3.61
CA THR A 76 4.02 5.70 2.70
C THR A 76 3.37 4.94 1.54
N VAL A 77 2.28 4.22 1.80
CA VAL A 77 1.51 3.52 0.76
C VAL A 77 0.86 4.52 -0.20
N LEU A 78 0.28 5.62 0.30
CA LEU A 78 -0.32 6.66 -0.54
C LEU A 78 0.71 7.32 -1.47
N ILE A 79 1.93 7.57 -0.98
CA ILE A 79 3.02 8.14 -1.79
C ILE A 79 3.47 7.13 -2.86
N ALA A 80 3.58 5.86 -2.50
CA ALA A 80 3.91 4.80 -3.46
C ALA A 80 2.85 4.69 -4.58
N LEU A 81 1.56 4.74 -4.22
CA LEU A 81 0.45 4.74 -5.17
C LEU A 81 0.48 5.97 -6.08
N MET A 82 0.81 7.14 -5.54
CA MET A 82 0.95 8.37 -6.33
C MET A 82 2.07 8.23 -7.37
N TRP A 83 3.25 7.73 -6.98
CA TRP A 83 4.34 7.51 -7.93
C TRP A 83 3.98 6.50 -9.02
N TRP A 84 3.32 5.40 -8.65
CA TRP A 84 2.88 4.40 -9.62
C TRP A 84 1.86 5.01 -10.60
N GLY A 85 0.86 5.73 -10.09
CA GLY A 85 -0.21 6.33 -10.90
C GLY A 85 0.22 7.52 -11.78
N GLN A 86 1.41 8.09 -11.55
CA GLN A 86 1.97 9.15 -12.40
C GLN A 86 2.59 8.62 -13.70
N GLY A 87 2.86 7.31 -13.78
CA GLY A 87 3.44 6.68 -14.97
C GLY A 87 2.45 6.51 -16.13
N LYS A 88 2.98 6.19 -17.32
CA LYS A 88 2.16 5.65 -18.41
C LYS A 88 1.92 4.17 -18.14
N LEU A 89 0.75 3.84 -17.62
CA LEU A 89 0.36 2.48 -17.30
C LEU A 89 -0.22 1.77 -18.52
N SER A 90 0.09 0.48 -18.66
CA SER A 90 -0.71 -0.41 -19.51
C SER A 90 -2.15 -0.53 -18.96
N ALA A 91 -3.09 -1.05 -19.77
CA ALA A 91 -4.46 -1.25 -19.31
C ALA A 91 -4.54 -2.23 -18.10
N GLU A 92 -3.68 -3.24 -18.08
CA GLU A 92 -3.58 -4.20 -16.98
C GLU A 92 -3.03 -3.54 -15.71
N GLU A 93 -1.97 -2.74 -15.84
CA GLU A 93 -1.39 -2.01 -14.71
C GLU A 93 -2.34 -0.94 -14.16
N ASP A 94 -3.08 -0.22 -15.02
CA ASP A 94 -4.10 0.75 -14.59
C ASP A 94 -5.21 0.05 -13.81
N ALA A 95 -5.66 -1.14 -14.25
CA ALA A 95 -6.66 -1.92 -13.51
C ALA A 95 -6.15 -2.35 -12.13
N LEU A 96 -4.91 -2.85 -12.04
CA LEU A 96 -4.29 -3.23 -10.76
C LEU A 96 -4.09 -2.02 -9.84
N TRP A 97 -3.62 -0.91 -10.39
CA TRP A 97 -3.44 0.33 -9.64
C TRP A 97 -4.79 0.82 -9.07
N ARG A 98 -5.85 0.86 -9.87
CA ARG A 98 -7.20 1.23 -9.41
C ARG A 98 -7.73 0.29 -8.33
N ALA A 99 -7.51 -1.00 -8.49
CA ALA A 99 -7.94 -2.00 -7.51
C ALA A 99 -7.21 -1.79 -6.17
N MET A 100 -5.90 -1.54 -6.19
CA MET A 100 -5.15 -1.21 -4.98
C MET A 100 -5.59 0.13 -4.35
N VAL A 101 -5.87 1.16 -5.16
CA VAL A 101 -6.42 2.44 -4.67
C VAL A 101 -7.76 2.22 -3.96
N ALA A 102 -8.64 1.39 -4.54
CA ALA A 102 -9.94 1.07 -3.94
C ALA A 102 -9.78 0.34 -2.58
N ASP A 103 -8.87 -0.63 -2.51
CA ASP A 103 -8.57 -1.38 -1.28
C ASP A 103 -7.98 -0.48 -0.18
N VAL A 104 -6.99 0.35 -0.53
CA VAL A 104 -6.40 1.33 0.40
C VAL A 104 -7.45 2.31 0.90
N LYS A 105 -8.35 2.78 0.03
CA LYS A 105 -9.47 3.65 0.42
C LYS A 105 -10.40 2.95 1.41
N ALA A 106 -10.76 1.69 1.16
CA ALA A 106 -11.62 0.91 2.05
C ALA A 106 -10.95 0.68 3.42
N CYS A 107 -9.66 0.35 3.43
CA CYS A 107 -8.88 0.26 4.66
C CYS A 107 -8.88 1.59 5.44
N VAL A 108 -8.68 2.73 4.76
CA VAL A 108 -8.74 4.05 5.42
C VAL A 108 -10.12 4.29 6.02
N HIS A 109 -11.20 4.00 5.29
CA HIS A 109 -12.56 4.12 5.84
C HIS A 109 -12.78 3.25 7.08
N ALA A 110 -12.32 2.00 7.06
CA ALA A 110 -12.43 1.10 8.20
C ALA A 110 -11.54 1.50 9.40
N LEU A 111 -10.50 2.31 9.17
CA LEU A 111 -9.67 2.89 10.23
C LEU A 111 -10.28 4.12 10.88
N MET A 112 -11.21 4.81 10.20
CA MET A 112 -11.88 5.97 10.77
C MET A 112 -12.83 5.52 11.88
N PRO A 113 -12.86 6.24 13.02
CA PRO A 113 -13.86 5.95 14.05
C PRO A 113 -15.26 6.08 13.44
N SER A 114 -16.11 5.08 13.65
CA SER A 114 -17.52 5.19 13.32
C SER A 114 -18.08 6.39 14.06
N SER A 115 -18.58 7.40 13.35
CA SER A 115 -19.26 8.53 13.98
C SER A 115 -20.43 7.99 14.79
N SER A 116 -20.27 7.92 16.11
CA SER A 116 -21.39 7.78 17.03
C SER A 116 -22.06 9.14 17.10
N VAL A 117 -23.15 9.31 16.34
CA VAL A 117 -24.17 10.32 16.60
C VAL A 117 -25.32 9.62 17.31
#